data_AF-A0A928FF40-F1
#
_entry.id   AF-A0A928FF40-F1
#
_cell.length_a   1.000
_cell.length_b   1.000
_cell.length_c   1.000
_cell.angle_alpha   90.00
_cell.angle_beta   90.00
_cell.angle_gamma   90.00
#
_symmetry.space_group_name_H-M   'P 1'
#
loop_
_entity.id
_entity.type
_entity.pdbx_description
1 polymer ?
#
loop_
_entity_poly.entity_id
_entity_poly.type
_entity_poly.pdbx_seq_one_letter_code
_entity_poly.pdbx_strand_id
1 'polypeptide(L)'
;MKKKISVLFLFVLVSLLTLALCACGSDGEKKNEGDDVKETQEEKVEPKISLDTLTLDDARYSIGEFKKDVFEYTVGLPDGRPTIPRVQATAADGIEIKISQAYIPDSETIGVATVAISDAEGNSATYKVTFERSIANGFVLQYDDRYYFNAGYHNDTGDPYVYTSSDPDIISVDENGIMTAKKVAEKEVTLYAHQGEMLKATFVVDRVEKADINLFFITGQSNGQGCYDSTNYGKDVEHLVPFEEQISLVEKIGGEGRVYSFDVYPRSQNTEVYKMKGAMYDMELYAKQGHQASLGKTFYDLSGEKVVFLQSAYSGSPIESWLDPKRHKDEAGPYGSHYFYTDTQKAYKQLKDKLKDNYDIVYVANFWCQGETAMSAVYDKRSGDYIFSSNAAFDKSKLITDETYYNYFMMLHNDMVEDFGLQYNGIMFVKTKGQGNETTKIVPIISAQFALCNNNDDIHVASRHFIEIARQYKDSDKTSEGYGFMGTDNNHYNQIGYNYLGKECAVNAFNAKFGEAVNVPEAVEIIAQNGTKRMTSTDSVTIRAGGTLRVGALSVPHYINEKIVWTSNKEDVATVNEFGVIKGVSGGTAIITATNESGKSESIYVTVN
;
A
#
# COMPACT_ATOMS: atom_id res chain seq x y z
N MET A 1 -15.13 42.39 31.25
CA MET A 1 -14.40 41.61 32.28
C MET A 1 -13.26 40.90 31.55
N LYS A 2 -12.01 41.42 31.52
CA LYS A 2 -10.87 41.11 32.44
C LYS A 2 -10.72 39.58 32.65
N LYS A 3 -9.66 38.83 32.34
CA LYS A 3 -8.18 39.00 32.08
C LYS A 3 -7.75 37.85 31.12
N LYS A 4 -6.83 37.97 30.15
CA LYS A 4 -5.35 38.09 30.16
C LYS A 4 -4.54 36.92 30.81
N ILE A 5 -3.82 36.19 29.93
CA ILE A 5 -2.37 35.84 29.94
C ILE A 5 -1.84 34.78 30.94
N SER A 6 -1.26 33.66 30.44
CA SER A 6 0.20 33.36 30.49
C SER A 6 0.56 31.93 30.05
N VAL A 7 1.57 31.88 29.18
CA VAL A 7 2.44 30.76 28.77
C VAL A 7 3.42 30.38 29.90
N LEU A 8 3.78 29.09 30.09
CA LEU A 8 5.19 28.62 30.16
C LEU A 8 5.31 27.07 30.24
N PHE A 9 6.25 26.57 29.44
CA PHE A 9 6.87 25.24 29.41
C PHE A 9 7.39 24.73 30.77
N LEU A 10 7.31 23.42 31.00
CA LEU A 10 8.41 22.63 31.59
C LEU A 10 8.27 21.13 31.28
N PHE A 11 9.24 20.60 30.53
CA PHE A 11 9.57 19.17 30.39
C PHE A 11 9.93 18.56 31.76
N VAL A 12 9.52 17.31 32.05
CA VAL A 12 10.33 16.26 32.73
C VAL A 12 9.68 14.88 32.51
N LEU A 13 10.49 13.96 31.97
CA LEU A 13 10.49 12.48 32.06
C LEU A 13 9.24 11.76 32.61
N VAL A 14 8.68 10.87 31.78
CA VAL A 14 8.09 9.61 32.27
C VAL A 14 8.85 8.46 31.60
N SER A 15 9.94 8.06 32.24
CA SER A 15 10.58 6.76 32.00
C SER A 15 10.61 6.01 33.34
N LEU A 16 10.31 4.71 33.26
CA LEU A 16 10.42 3.69 34.29
C LEU A 16 9.49 3.82 35.51
N LEU A 17 8.44 2.99 35.54
CA LEU A 17 8.21 2.06 36.66
C LEU A 17 7.12 1.03 36.31
N THR A 18 7.54 -0.06 35.65
CA THR A 18 6.86 -1.35 35.76
C THR A 18 7.64 -2.18 36.77
N LEU A 19 7.22 -2.16 38.04
CA LEU A 19 7.61 -3.19 39.00
C LEU A 19 6.41 -3.65 39.82
N ALA A 20 6.04 -4.91 39.55
CA ALA A 20 5.64 -5.94 40.49
C ALA A 20 4.73 -5.52 41.68
N LEU A 21 3.43 -5.69 41.47
CA LEU A 21 2.50 -6.09 42.52
C LEU A 21 2.65 -7.60 42.76
N CYS A 22 3.35 -7.98 43.84
CA CYS A 22 2.99 -9.12 44.70
C CYS A 22 4.05 -9.34 45.79
N ALA A 23 3.72 -8.99 47.04
CA ALA A 23 3.77 -9.89 48.20
C ALA A 23 3.75 -9.06 49.50
N CYS A 24 2.60 -9.08 50.18
CA CYS A 24 2.52 -8.79 51.61
C CYS A 24 3.16 -9.93 52.41
N GLY A 25 3.91 -9.61 53.47
CA GLY A 25 4.36 -10.62 54.44
C GLY A 25 5.32 -10.14 55.53
N SER A 26 4.75 -9.62 56.61
CA SER A 26 5.18 -9.67 58.03
C SER A 26 6.52 -9.08 58.52
N ASP A 27 6.36 -8.07 59.38
CA ASP A 27 7.09 -7.66 60.61
C ASP A 27 8.27 -8.49 61.14
N GLY A 28 9.34 -7.77 61.53
CA GLY A 28 10.37 -8.23 62.49
C GLY A 28 11.52 -7.22 62.69
N GLU A 29 11.62 -6.65 63.89
CA GLU A 29 12.61 -5.65 64.32
C GLU A 29 14.08 -6.13 64.40
N LYS A 30 15.00 -5.20 64.02
CA LYS A 30 16.35 -4.89 64.55
C LYS A 30 17.44 -5.97 64.65
N LYS A 31 18.56 -5.73 63.96
CA LYS A 31 19.89 -5.38 64.55
C LYS A 31 20.92 -4.96 63.50
N ASN A 32 21.69 -3.92 63.82
CA ASN A 32 22.92 -3.50 63.12
C ASN A 32 24.04 -4.50 63.39
N GLU A 33 24.74 -4.94 62.35
CA GLU A 33 26.18 -5.19 62.36
C GLU A 33 26.68 -5.11 60.90
N GLY A 34 27.79 -4.40 60.69
CA GLY A 34 28.26 -4.02 59.36
C GLY A 34 28.90 -5.19 58.62
N ASP A 35 28.64 -5.27 57.33
CA ASP A 35 29.40 -6.06 56.38
C ASP A 35 29.49 -5.28 55.06
N ASP A 36 30.66 -5.38 54.44
CA ASP A 36 31.07 -4.71 53.22
C ASP A 36 30.00 -4.72 52.11
N VAL A 37 29.65 -3.53 51.61
CA VAL A 37 28.88 -3.40 50.38
C VAL A 37 29.78 -3.83 49.23
N LYS A 38 29.74 -5.13 48.89
CA LYS A 38 30.06 -5.58 47.55
C LYS A 38 28.95 -5.05 46.64
N GLU A 39 29.31 -4.17 45.71
CA GLU A 39 28.48 -3.87 44.55
C GLU A 39 28.08 -5.19 43.90
N THR A 40 26.82 -5.57 44.07
CA THR A 40 26.20 -6.61 43.24
C THR A 40 26.11 -6.03 41.84
N GLN A 41 27.06 -6.40 40.98
CA GLN A 41 26.87 -6.28 39.54
C GLN A 41 25.59 -7.06 39.22
N GLU A 42 24.54 -6.36 38.79
CA GLU A 42 23.41 -7.01 38.15
C GLU A 42 23.97 -7.82 36.98
N GLU A 43 23.84 -9.14 37.08
CA GLU A 43 24.27 -10.06 36.04
C GLU A 43 23.41 -9.76 34.82
N LYS A 44 23.99 -9.05 33.84
CA LYS A 44 23.34 -8.72 32.57
C LYS A 44 23.01 -10.05 31.89
N VAL A 45 21.75 -10.46 31.94
CA VAL A 45 21.29 -11.66 31.25
C VAL A 45 21.42 -11.40 29.76
N GLU A 46 22.40 -12.02 29.13
CA GLU A 46 22.54 -11.96 27.67
C GLU A 46 21.25 -12.47 27.02
N PRO A 47 20.71 -11.76 26.02
CA PRO A 47 19.53 -12.22 25.33
C PRO A 47 19.86 -13.53 24.60
N LYS A 48 18.94 -14.50 24.68
CA LYS A 48 19.12 -15.83 24.05
C LYS A 48 19.35 -15.76 22.55
N ILE A 49 18.81 -14.71 21.92
CA ILE A 49 19.03 -14.36 20.52
C ILE A 49 19.36 -12.87 20.42
N SER A 50 20.18 -12.49 19.45
CA SER A 50 20.60 -11.11 19.23
C SER A 50 20.82 -10.85 17.75
N LEU A 51 20.73 -9.58 17.35
CA LEU A 51 21.27 -9.15 16.06
C LEU A 51 22.81 -9.24 16.04
N ASP A 52 23.36 -9.47 14.86
CA ASP A 52 24.78 -9.32 14.58
C ASP A 52 25.13 -7.90 14.14
N THR A 53 24.22 -7.26 13.39
CA THR A 53 24.36 -5.87 13.00
C THR A 53 23.03 -5.12 13.08
N LEU A 54 23.12 -3.83 13.34
CA LEU A 54 22.05 -2.85 13.20
C LEU A 54 22.68 -1.60 12.58
N THR A 55 22.29 -1.23 11.37
CA THR A 55 22.88 -0.13 10.60
C THR A 55 21.80 0.72 9.94
N LEU A 56 22.21 1.87 9.39
CA LEU A 56 21.37 2.74 8.57
C LEU A 56 21.90 2.73 7.14
N ASP A 57 21.00 2.86 6.16
CA ASP A 57 21.35 2.90 4.73
C ASP A 57 21.90 4.26 4.25
N ASP A 58 21.81 5.29 5.09
CA ASP A 58 22.34 6.63 4.84
C ASP A 58 23.51 6.95 5.77
N ALA A 59 24.71 7.05 5.18
CA ALA A 59 25.95 7.29 5.88
C ALA A 59 26.06 8.69 6.55
N ARG A 60 25.12 9.60 6.28
CA ARG A 60 25.01 10.89 6.99
C ARG A 60 24.58 10.70 8.45
N TYR A 61 23.97 9.56 8.75
CA TYR A 61 23.43 9.24 10.06
C TYR A 61 24.05 7.96 10.62
N SER A 62 24.03 7.80 11.93
CA SER A 62 24.54 6.62 12.60
C SER A 62 23.80 6.38 13.91
N ILE A 63 23.56 5.11 14.23
CA ILE A 63 23.13 4.70 15.57
C ILE A 63 24.28 4.71 16.60
N GLY A 64 25.51 5.04 16.17
CA GLY A 64 26.72 4.86 16.94
C GLY A 64 27.25 3.43 16.91
N GLU A 65 27.93 3.02 17.96
CA GLU A 65 28.43 1.65 18.13
C GLU A 65 27.26 0.71 18.48
N PHE A 66 26.99 -0.28 17.63
CA PHE A 66 26.00 -1.31 17.91
C PHE A 66 26.45 -2.22 19.06
N LYS A 67 25.55 -2.47 20.01
CA LYS A 67 25.77 -3.37 21.16
C LYS A 67 24.62 -4.36 21.26
N LYS A 68 24.96 -5.66 21.34
CA LYS A 68 23.98 -6.76 21.32
C LYS A 68 22.95 -6.71 22.45
N ASP A 69 23.33 -6.12 23.57
CA ASP A 69 22.56 -5.97 24.81
C ASP A 69 21.90 -4.58 24.96
N VAL A 70 21.96 -3.74 23.93
CA VAL A 70 21.26 -2.44 23.87
C VAL A 70 20.13 -2.53 22.86
N PHE A 71 18.91 -2.34 23.35
CA PHE A 71 17.68 -2.49 22.58
C PHE A 71 17.05 -1.18 22.12
N GLU A 72 17.61 -0.03 22.51
CA GLU A 72 17.08 1.29 22.13
C GLU A 72 18.21 2.19 21.66
N TYR A 73 18.01 2.81 20.50
CA TYR A 73 18.92 3.77 19.87
C TYR A 73 18.14 5.03 19.51
N THR A 74 18.82 6.18 19.51
CA THR A 74 18.26 7.46 19.06
C THR A 74 19.16 8.08 18.00
N VAL A 75 18.57 8.56 16.91
CA VAL A 75 19.24 9.18 15.77
C VAL A 75 18.64 10.58 15.57
N GLY A 76 19.49 11.61 15.64
CA GLY A 76 19.08 12.98 15.37
C GLY A 76 18.98 13.24 13.87
N LEU A 77 17.87 13.82 13.43
CA LEU A 77 17.64 14.29 12.06
C LEU A 77 17.56 15.83 12.03
N PRO A 78 17.94 16.47 10.90
CA PRO A 78 17.55 17.85 10.61
C PRO A 78 16.03 18.02 10.69
N ASP A 79 15.58 19.25 10.90
CA ASP A 79 14.18 19.60 10.77
C ASP A 79 13.77 19.75 9.29
N GLY A 80 12.51 20.07 9.03
CA GLY A 80 11.94 20.03 7.69
C GLY A 80 11.50 18.60 7.33
N ARG A 81 11.82 18.14 6.12
CA ARG A 81 11.45 16.79 5.64
C ARG A 81 12.67 16.04 5.12
N PRO A 82 13.71 15.77 5.94
CA PRO A 82 14.80 14.91 5.48
C PRO A 82 14.27 13.51 5.14
N THR A 83 14.91 12.85 4.18
CA THR A 83 14.70 11.41 3.98
C THR A 83 15.13 10.68 5.26
N ILE A 84 14.25 9.83 5.80
CA ILE A 84 14.53 9.06 7.01
C ILE A 84 15.39 7.84 6.63
N PRO A 85 16.57 7.65 7.24
CA PRO A 85 17.42 6.50 6.96
C PRO A 85 16.71 5.19 7.29
N ARG A 86 16.80 4.21 6.39
CA ARG A 86 16.24 2.88 6.61
C ARG A 86 17.14 2.07 7.52
N VAL A 87 16.53 1.41 8.48
CA VAL A 87 17.18 0.46 9.36
C VAL A 87 17.45 -0.84 8.60
N GLN A 88 18.68 -1.33 8.72
CA GLN A 88 19.12 -2.61 8.19
C GLN A 88 19.67 -3.44 9.33
N ALA A 89 19.47 -4.75 9.28
CA ALA A 89 19.91 -5.64 10.34
C ALA A 89 20.24 -7.03 9.80
N THR A 90 21.18 -7.69 10.46
CA THR A 90 21.53 -9.10 10.21
C THR A 90 21.52 -9.86 11.53
N ALA A 91 21.32 -11.16 11.44
CA ALA A 91 21.36 -12.09 12.57
C ALA A 91 21.91 -13.44 12.09
N ALA A 92 22.24 -14.31 13.03
CA ALA A 92 22.69 -15.66 12.73
C ALA A 92 21.61 -16.48 11.98
N ASP A 93 22.05 -17.51 11.25
CA ASP A 93 21.17 -18.43 10.54
C ASP A 93 20.09 -19.03 11.46
N GLY A 94 18.85 -19.08 10.99
CA GLY A 94 17.71 -19.59 11.75
C GLY A 94 17.01 -18.55 12.64
N ILE A 95 17.53 -17.32 12.70
CA ILE A 95 16.83 -16.17 13.28
C ILE A 95 16.07 -15.43 12.18
N GLU A 96 14.75 -15.37 12.30
CA GLU A 96 13.90 -14.54 11.47
C GLU A 96 14.03 -13.08 11.90
N ILE A 97 14.15 -12.16 10.93
CA ILE A 97 14.22 -10.71 11.17
C ILE A 97 13.03 -10.04 10.49
N LYS A 98 12.27 -9.27 11.26
CA LYS A 98 11.20 -8.40 10.75
C LYS A 98 11.54 -6.95 11.10
N ILE A 99 11.72 -6.13 10.07
CA ILE A 99 12.03 -4.70 10.23
C ILE A 99 10.79 -3.87 9.90
N SER A 100 10.34 -3.09 10.87
CA SER A 100 9.41 -1.97 10.69
C SER A 100 10.23 -0.70 10.50
N GLN A 101 10.04 -0.01 9.37
CA GLN A 101 10.76 1.24 9.08
C GLN A 101 10.07 2.44 9.72
N ALA A 102 10.88 3.44 10.11
CA ALA A 102 10.35 4.65 10.71
C ALA A 102 9.66 5.54 9.69
N TYR A 103 8.55 6.13 10.09
CA TYR A 103 7.89 7.24 9.42
C TYR A 103 7.68 8.39 10.43
N ILE A 104 7.81 9.63 9.99
CA ILE A 104 7.51 10.83 10.77
C ILE A 104 6.47 11.66 10.02
N PRO A 105 5.19 11.65 10.46
CA PRO A 105 4.18 12.56 9.94
C PRO A 105 4.61 14.02 10.06
N ASP A 106 4.13 14.89 9.17
CA ASP A 106 4.47 16.33 9.20
C ASP A 106 4.09 17.03 10.50
N SER A 107 3.09 16.50 11.21
CA SER A 107 2.64 17.03 12.51
C SER A 107 3.47 16.54 13.70
N GLU A 108 4.37 15.58 13.48
CA GLU A 108 5.16 14.93 14.53
C GLU A 108 6.66 15.24 14.37
N THR A 109 7.46 15.02 15.40
CA THR A 109 8.93 15.18 15.30
C THR A 109 9.68 13.89 15.55
N ILE A 110 8.98 12.81 15.88
CA ILE A 110 9.55 11.53 16.27
C ILE A 110 8.99 10.43 15.39
N GLY A 111 9.87 9.55 14.92
CA GLY A 111 9.53 8.32 14.21
C GLY A 111 10.29 7.16 14.81
N VAL A 112 9.71 5.97 14.75
CA VAL A 112 10.30 4.78 15.35
C VAL A 112 10.36 3.66 14.34
N ALA A 113 11.54 3.10 14.17
CA ALA A 113 11.73 1.82 13.51
C ALA A 113 11.90 0.72 14.57
N THR A 114 11.42 -0.48 14.28
CA THR A 114 11.60 -1.65 15.16
C THR A 114 12.18 -2.82 14.38
N VAL A 115 13.14 -3.53 14.98
CA VAL A 115 13.67 -4.78 14.45
C VAL A 115 13.30 -5.90 15.41
N ALA A 116 12.29 -6.68 15.04
CA ALA A 116 11.88 -7.87 15.78
C ALA A 116 12.66 -9.08 15.27
N ILE A 117 13.17 -9.89 16.20
CA ILE A 117 13.82 -11.16 15.90
C ILE A 117 13.15 -12.31 16.63
N SER A 118 13.08 -13.47 15.98
CA SER A 118 12.53 -14.70 16.55
C SER A 118 13.27 -15.94 16.04
N ASP A 119 13.31 -17.00 16.86
CA ASP A 119 13.79 -18.32 16.46
C ASP A 119 12.69 -19.40 16.54
N ALA A 120 13.00 -20.60 16.05
CA ALA A 120 12.08 -21.75 16.06
C ALA A 120 11.79 -22.30 17.47
N GLU A 121 12.58 -21.91 18.48
CA GLU A 121 12.40 -22.32 19.88
C GLU A 121 11.45 -21.38 20.64
N GLY A 122 10.97 -20.32 19.97
CA GLY A 122 10.05 -19.33 20.54
C GLY A 122 10.74 -18.23 21.34
N ASN A 123 12.07 -18.08 21.23
CA ASN A 123 12.76 -16.93 21.79
C ASN A 123 12.54 -15.72 20.87
N SER A 124 12.36 -14.53 21.44
CA SER A 124 12.13 -13.29 20.70
C SER A 124 12.80 -12.09 21.34
N ALA A 125 13.23 -11.12 20.55
CA ALA A 125 13.69 -9.81 21.03
C ALA A 125 13.28 -8.69 20.06
N THR A 126 13.28 -7.43 20.52
CA THR A 126 12.96 -6.27 19.69
C THR A 126 13.92 -5.13 19.96
N TYR A 127 14.56 -4.64 18.91
CA TYR A 127 15.40 -3.44 18.93
C TYR A 127 14.59 -2.26 18.39
N LYS A 128 14.79 -1.07 18.95
CA LYS A 128 14.08 0.15 18.61
C LYS A 128 15.09 1.23 18.18
N VAL A 129 14.83 1.87 17.05
CA VAL A 129 15.59 3.05 16.59
C VAL A 129 14.64 4.22 16.50
N THR A 130 14.86 5.23 17.35
CA THR A 130 14.05 6.46 17.42
C THR A 130 14.73 7.54 16.60
N PHE A 131 14.03 8.09 15.63
CA PHE A 131 14.49 9.22 14.82
C PHE A 131 13.83 10.50 15.34
N GLU A 132 14.63 11.53 15.64
CA GLU A 132 14.16 12.78 16.22
C GLU A 132 14.56 13.97 15.33
N ARG A 133 13.57 14.62 14.71
CA ARG A 133 13.78 15.87 13.96
C ARG A 133 14.05 17.03 14.91
N SER A 134 15.08 17.82 14.60
CA SER A 134 15.41 19.02 15.38
C SER A 134 16.11 20.05 14.52
N ILE A 135 15.66 21.31 14.65
CA ILE A 135 16.28 22.46 13.97
C ILE A 135 17.74 22.67 14.39
N ALA A 136 18.13 22.15 15.57
CA ALA A 136 19.50 22.19 16.04
C ALA A 136 20.46 21.33 15.20
N ASN A 137 19.91 20.33 14.47
CA ASN A 137 20.66 19.47 13.55
C ASN A 137 20.66 20.00 12.11
N GLY A 138 20.07 21.17 11.88
CA GLY A 138 19.91 21.75 10.55
C GLY A 138 18.48 21.72 10.02
N PHE A 139 18.31 22.11 8.76
CA PHE A 139 17.03 22.13 8.07
C PHE A 139 17.16 21.65 6.63
N VAL A 140 16.41 20.60 6.28
CA VAL A 140 16.48 19.94 4.98
C VAL A 140 15.10 19.91 4.34
N LEU A 141 15.06 20.20 3.04
CA LEU A 141 13.88 20.01 2.20
C LEU A 141 14.13 18.89 1.19
N GLN A 142 13.08 18.18 0.81
CA GLN A 142 13.09 17.37 -0.39
C GLN A 142 12.72 18.23 -1.60
N TYR A 143 13.15 17.77 -2.78
CA TYR A 143 12.72 18.38 -4.03
C TYR A 143 11.20 18.54 -4.05
N ASP A 144 10.75 19.72 -4.49
CA ASP A 144 9.35 20.01 -4.70
C ASP A 144 8.51 20.05 -3.40
N ASP A 145 9.17 20.14 -2.24
CA ASP A 145 8.55 20.55 -0.99
C ASP A 145 8.13 22.01 -1.01
N ARG A 146 7.06 22.30 -0.26
CA ARG A 146 6.62 23.64 0.09
C ARG A 146 6.70 23.79 1.60
N TYR A 147 7.30 24.87 2.07
CA TYR A 147 7.44 25.12 3.51
C TYR A 147 7.17 26.58 3.82
N TYR A 148 6.47 26.84 4.93
CA TYR A 148 6.14 28.19 5.34
C TYR A 148 7.28 28.81 6.15
N PHE A 149 7.94 29.81 5.57
CA PHE A 149 8.85 30.67 6.32
C PHE A 149 8.05 31.67 7.16
N ASN A 150 7.74 31.28 8.38
CA ASN A 150 7.12 32.17 9.35
C ASN A 150 8.16 33.16 9.91
N ALA A 151 8.22 34.37 9.35
CA ALA A 151 9.06 35.46 9.85
C ALA A 151 8.59 36.05 11.21
N GLY A 152 7.53 35.50 11.80
CA GLY A 152 6.89 35.98 13.03
C GLY A 152 5.96 37.16 12.78
N TYR A 153 5.10 37.46 13.76
CA TYR A 153 4.21 38.63 13.72
C TYR A 153 4.87 39.80 14.45
N HIS A 154 5.65 40.62 13.74
CA HIS A 154 6.23 41.85 14.28
C HIS A 154 5.70 43.06 13.51
N ASN A 155 4.45 43.43 13.79
CA ASN A 155 3.80 44.55 13.12
C ASN A 155 4.12 45.87 13.81
N ASP A 156 5.40 46.22 13.88
CA ASP A 156 5.86 47.48 14.51
C ASP A 156 5.66 48.69 13.59
N THR A 157 5.55 48.48 12.26
CA THR A 157 5.47 49.58 11.25
C THR A 157 4.22 49.55 10.36
N GLY A 158 3.50 48.43 10.25
CA GLY A 158 2.34 48.29 9.36
C GLY A 158 2.66 47.84 7.93
N ASP A 159 3.94 47.72 7.56
CA ASP A 159 4.37 47.28 6.22
C ASP A 159 4.36 45.75 6.09
N PRO A 160 3.99 45.19 4.92
CA PRO A 160 4.09 43.76 4.68
C PRO A 160 5.55 43.29 4.60
N TYR A 161 5.78 42.01 4.88
CA TYR A 161 7.08 41.39 4.64
C TYR A 161 7.38 41.28 3.14
N VAL A 162 8.65 41.49 2.79
CA VAL A 162 9.21 41.18 1.47
C VAL A 162 10.19 40.01 1.64
N TYR A 163 9.86 38.89 1.02
CA TYR A 163 10.66 37.68 1.07
C TYR A 163 11.62 37.59 -0.12
N THR A 164 12.87 37.19 0.13
CA THR A 164 13.87 36.94 -0.92
C THR A 164 14.68 35.68 -0.61
N SER A 165 15.28 35.10 -1.65
CA SER A 165 16.17 33.94 -1.57
C SER A 165 17.57 34.31 -2.07
N SER A 166 18.61 33.78 -1.42
CA SER A 166 19.99 33.87 -1.91
C SER A 166 20.22 33.10 -3.21
N ASP A 167 19.38 32.09 -3.49
CA ASP A 167 19.46 31.27 -4.70
C ASP A 167 18.05 30.80 -5.13
N PRO A 168 17.28 31.66 -5.83
CA PRO A 168 15.89 31.37 -6.23
C PRO A 168 15.74 30.24 -7.25
N ASP A 169 16.84 29.79 -7.87
CA ASP A 169 16.86 28.63 -8.77
C ASP A 169 16.86 27.31 -7.98
N ILE A 170 17.38 27.31 -6.75
CA ILE A 170 17.36 26.16 -5.84
C ILE A 170 16.12 26.22 -4.94
N ILE A 171 15.87 27.35 -4.28
CA ILE A 171 14.66 27.56 -3.45
C ILE A 171 14.10 28.95 -3.74
N SER A 172 12.89 29.02 -4.28
CA SER A 172 12.16 30.28 -4.40
C SER A 172 11.25 30.50 -3.21
N VAL A 173 10.95 31.76 -2.90
CA VAL A 173 9.96 32.13 -1.87
C VAL A 173 8.95 33.10 -2.47
N ASP A 174 7.66 32.87 -2.21
CA ASP A 174 6.58 33.74 -2.69
C ASP A 174 6.28 34.90 -1.73
N GLU A 175 5.36 35.79 -2.12
CA GLU A 175 4.95 36.95 -1.33
C GLU A 175 4.32 36.60 0.01
N ASN A 176 3.83 35.38 0.17
CA ASN A 176 3.26 34.88 1.42
C ASN A 176 4.31 34.21 2.29
N GLY A 177 5.57 34.08 1.85
CA GLY A 177 6.62 33.37 2.60
C GLY A 177 6.60 31.86 2.39
N ILE A 178 5.89 31.36 1.38
CA ILE A 178 5.95 29.94 1.02
C ILE A 178 7.22 29.70 0.19
N MET A 179 8.14 28.95 0.77
CA MET A 179 9.35 28.46 0.10
C MET A 179 9.00 27.23 -0.73
N THR A 180 9.59 27.12 -1.93
CA THR A 180 9.46 25.96 -2.81
C THR A 180 10.83 25.47 -3.24
N ALA A 181 11.14 24.21 -2.94
CA ALA A 181 12.37 23.55 -3.37
C ALA A 181 12.29 23.19 -4.87
N LYS A 182 13.17 23.76 -5.68
CA LYS A 182 13.13 23.68 -7.16
C LYS A 182 14.22 22.82 -7.77
N LYS A 183 15.27 22.50 -7.01
CA LYS A 183 16.42 21.76 -7.52
C LYS A 183 17.16 21.08 -6.39
N VAL A 184 17.52 19.81 -6.58
CA VAL A 184 18.41 19.07 -5.66
C VAL A 184 19.78 19.74 -5.63
N ALA A 185 20.27 20.02 -4.43
CA ALA A 185 21.55 20.68 -4.23
C ALA A 185 22.09 20.43 -2.82
N GLU A 186 23.33 19.95 -2.73
CA GLU A 186 24.15 19.91 -1.50
C GLU A 186 24.77 21.29 -1.22
N LYS A 187 23.91 22.29 -1.04
CA LYS A 187 24.29 23.70 -0.88
C LYS A 187 23.28 24.44 0.00
N GLU A 188 23.82 25.22 0.93
CA GLU A 188 23.04 26.12 1.79
C GLU A 188 22.35 27.23 0.97
N VAL A 189 21.07 27.47 1.27
CA VAL A 189 20.28 28.60 0.75
C VAL A 189 19.69 29.38 1.92
N THR A 190 19.95 30.67 1.95
CA THR A 190 19.42 31.58 2.96
C THR A 190 18.23 32.35 2.39
N LEU A 191 17.12 32.34 3.12
CA LEU A 191 15.93 33.13 2.84
C LEU A 191 15.88 34.31 3.80
N TYR A 192 15.37 35.44 3.32
CA TYR A 192 15.33 36.68 4.06
C TYR A 192 13.92 37.23 4.07
N ALA A 193 13.48 37.72 5.23
CA ALA A 193 12.25 38.49 5.37
C ALA A 193 12.61 39.92 5.78
N HIS A 194 12.29 40.88 4.92
CA HIS A 194 12.50 42.30 5.16
C HIS A 194 11.17 43.00 5.42
N GLN A 195 11.20 44.05 6.24
CA GLN A 195 10.10 45.00 6.39
C GLN A 195 10.65 46.40 6.12
N GLY A 196 10.31 46.95 4.95
CA GLY A 196 11.05 48.09 4.39
C GLY A 196 12.52 47.72 4.14
N GLU A 197 13.45 48.56 4.60
CA GLU A 197 14.90 48.30 4.50
C GLU A 197 15.44 47.42 5.64
N MET A 198 14.63 47.11 6.66
CA MET A 198 15.09 46.34 7.82
C MET A 198 14.98 44.83 7.58
N LEU A 199 16.07 44.10 7.77
CA LEU A 199 16.06 42.64 7.87
C LEU A 199 15.43 42.22 9.20
N LYS A 200 14.38 41.40 9.15
CA LYS A 200 13.62 40.95 10.33
C LYS A 200 13.90 39.51 10.71
N ALA A 201 14.05 38.64 9.72
CA ALA A 201 14.32 37.23 9.94
C ALA A 201 15.14 36.65 8.78
N THR A 202 15.92 35.64 9.10
CA THR A 202 16.60 34.76 8.15
C THR A 202 16.18 33.33 8.41
N PHE A 203 16.07 32.55 7.35
CA PHE A 203 15.82 31.11 7.42
C PHE A 203 16.87 30.41 6.57
N VAL A 204 17.57 29.44 7.14
CA VAL A 204 18.65 28.72 6.46
C VAL A 204 18.16 27.32 6.14
N VAL A 205 18.25 26.94 4.87
CA VAL A 205 18.05 25.56 4.40
C VAL A 205 19.40 25.02 4.00
N ASP A 206 19.85 23.94 4.64
CA ASP A 206 21.22 23.43 4.47
C ASP A 206 21.43 22.78 3.10
N ARG A 207 20.38 22.13 2.59
CA ARG A 207 20.38 21.45 1.29
C ARG A 207 18.96 21.10 0.86
N VAL A 208 18.83 20.79 -0.43
CA VAL A 208 17.65 20.16 -1.02
C VAL A 208 18.04 18.76 -1.48
N GLU A 209 17.37 17.75 -0.93
CA GLU A 209 17.57 16.34 -1.29
C GLU A 209 16.62 15.91 -2.40
N LYS A 210 16.88 14.74 -2.99
CA LYS A 210 15.87 14.09 -3.82
C LYS A 210 14.65 13.74 -2.98
N ALA A 211 13.48 13.79 -3.60
CA ALA A 211 12.25 13.39 -2.95
C ALA A 211 11.96 11.91 -3.16
N ASP A 212 11.54 11.23 -2.10
CA ASP A 212 11.06 9.86 -2.19
C ASP A 212 9.70 9.83 -2.90
N ILE A 213 9.58 8.97 -3.91
CA ILE A 213 8.35 8.80 -4.67
C ILE A 213 7.99 7.34 -4.86
N ASN A 214 6.71 7.04 -4.71
CA ASN A 214 6.16 5.71 -4.94
C ASN A 214 5.52 5.68 -6.33
N LEU A 215 5.78 4.61 -7.07
CA LEU A 215 5.19 4.38 -8.39
C LEU A 215 4.15 3.28 -8.33
N PHE A 216 2.89 3.65 -8.52
CA PHE A 216 1.76 2.72 -8.46
C PHE A 216 1.20 2.47 -9.87
N PHE A 217 1.21 1.22 -10.29
CA PHE A 217 0.54 0.77 -11.49
C PHE A 217 -0.91 0.45 -11.18
N ILE A 218 -1.82 0.85 -12.07
CA ILE A 218 -3.17 0.30 -12.09
C ILE A 218 -3.35 -0.45 -13.41
N THR A 219 -3.39 -1.77 -13.31
CA THR A 219 -3.39 -2.70 -14.44
C THR A 219 -4.66 -3.56 -14.45
N GLY A 220 -4.91 -4.26 -15.56
CA GLY A 220 -6.11 -5.08 -15.75
C GLY A 220 -7.16 -4.35 -16.59
N GLN A 221 -8.43 -4.39 -16.18
CA GLN A 221 -9.55 -3.88 -16.98
C GLN A 221 -10.17 -2.57 -16.45
N SER A 222 -11.09 -1.95 -17.22
CA SER A 222 -11.62 -0.58 -17.03
C SER A 222 -12.06 -0.19 -15.62
N ASN A 223 -12.41 -1.15 -14.77
CA ASN A 223 -12.76 -0.87 -13.37
C ASN A 223 -11.57 -0.30 -12.58
N GLY A 224 -10.33 -0.55 -13.02
CA GLY A 224 -9.12 0.09 -12.51
C GLY A 224 -8.97 1.56 -12.88
N GLN A 225 -9.66 2.09 -13.90
CA GLN A 225 -9.44 3.46 -14.39
C GLN A 225 -9.94 4.59 -13.45
N GLY A 226 -10.61 4.29 -12.32
CA GLY A 226 -10.84 5.24 -11.21
C GLY A 226 -11.58 6.56 -11.52
N CYS A 227 -12.12 6.73 -12.72
CA CYS A 227 -12.43 8.05 -13.28
C CYS A 227 -13.79 8.01 -13.99
N TYR A 228 -14.87 7.99 -13.21
CA TYR A 228 -16.23 7.96 -13.76
C TYR A 228 -17.17 8.90 -12.98
N ASP A 229 -16.94 10.21 -13.02
CA ASP A 229 -18.06 11.18 -12.86
C ASP A 229 -17.70 12.56 -13.42
N SER A 230 -18.15 12.89 -14.62
CA SER A 230 -18.55 14.26 -14.90
C SER A 230 -20.03 14.28 -15.21
N THR A 231 -20.78 14.99 -14.38
CA THR A 231 -22.24 15.13 -14.46
C THR A 231 -22.72 15.93 -15.67
N ASN A 232 -21.82 16.31 -16.59
CA ASN A 232 -22.13 16.99 -17.84
C ASN A 232 -21.73 16.11 -19.02
N TYR A 233 -22.60 15.15 -19.33
CA TYR A 233 -22.65 14.57 -20.66
C TYR A 233 -22.93 15.68 -21.68
N GLY A 234 -22.00 15.84 -22.63
CA GLY A 234 -22.18 16.69 -23.80
C GLY A 234 -21.79 18.15 -23.56
N LYS A 235 -20.53 18.48 -23.85
CA LYS A 235 -20.14 19.47 -24.87
C LYS A 235 -18.69 19.89 -24.65
N ASP A 236 -17.95 19.78 -25.74
CA ASP A 236 -16.76 20.57 -26.07
C ASP A 236 -15.54 20.40 -25.18
N VAL A 237 -14.88 19.25 -25.34
CA VAL A 237 -13.43 19.27 -25.24
C VAL A 237 -12.93 18.30 -26.33
N GLU A 238 -12.01 18.71 -27.21
CA GLU A 238 -11.64 17.91 -28.42
C GLU A 238 -10.24 17.24 -28.47
N HIS A 239 -9.33 17.44 -27.51
CA HIS A 239 -7.99 16.83 -27.59
C HIS A 239 -7.68 15.81 -26.48
N LEU A 240 -7.21 14.62 -26.88
CA LEU A 240 -6.44 13.68 -26.06
C LEU A 240 -5.03 14.22 -25.92
N VAL A 241 -4.45 14.14 -24.73
CA VAL A 241 -3.07 14.59 -24.46
C VAL A 241 -2.16 13.36 -24.53
N PRO A 242 -1.22 13.27 -25.49
CA PRO A 242 -0.25 12.18 -25.57
C PRO A 242 0.50 12.01 -24.24
N PHE A 243 0.87 10.79 -23.88
CA PHE A 243 1.61 10.53 -22.64
C PHE A 243 2.89 11.40 -22.56
N GLU A 244 3.59 11.60 -23.68
CA GLU A 244 4.76 12.48 -23.75
C GLU A 244 4.46 13.95 -23.37
N GLU A 245 3.25 14.44 -23.64
CA GLU A 245 2.80 15.77 -23.20
C GLU A 245 2.36 15.74 -21.73
N GLN A 246 1.77 14.64 -21.25
CA GLN A 246 1.41 14.48 -19.84
C GLN A 246 2.66 14.48 -18.93
N ILE A 247 3.71 13.73 -19.28
CA ILE A 247 4.93 13.65 -18.46
C ILE A 247 5.72 14.97 -18.44
N SER A 248 5.44 15.90 -19.35
CA SER A 248 6.02 17.25 -19.26
C SER A 248 5.54 18.01 -18.02
N LEU A 249 4.44 17.56 -17.40
CA LEU A 249 3.91 18.12 -16.15
C LEU A 249 4.57 17.53 -14.89
N VAL A 250 5.52 16.61 -15.01
CA VAL A 250 6.27 16.03 -13.87
C VAL A 250 7.02 17.12 -13.07
N GLU A 251 7.43 18.21 -13.72
CA GLU A 251 8.02 19.39 -13.04
C GLU A 251 7.02 20.16 -12.14
N LYS A 252 5.74 19.77 -12.17
CA LYS A 252 4.66 20.32 -11.34
C LYS A 252 4.13 19.27 -10.36
N ILE A 253 4.95 18.30 -9.95
CA ILE A 253 4.57 17.32 -8.92
C ILE A 253 4.29 17.97 -7.52
N GLY A 254 4.51 19.29 -7.42
CA GLY A 254 4.48 20.08 -6.19
C GLY A 254 3.19 20.17 -5.44
N GLY A 255 3.25 19.84 -4.16
CA GLY A 255 2.21 20.05 -3.15
C GLY A 255 2.10 18.88 -2.18
N GLU A 256 1.71 19.17 -0.94
CA GLU A 256 1.38 18.14 0.06
C GLU A 256 0.17 17.34 -0.42
N GLY A 257 0.24 16.00 -0.37
CA GLY A 257 -0.89 15.12 -0.67
C GLY A 257 -1.39 15.13 -2.11
N ARG A 258 -0.61 15.63 -3.08
CA ARG A 258 -0.99 15.59 -4.50
C ARG A 258 -0.73 14.22 -5.10
N VAL A 259 -1.78 13.66 -5.71
CA VAL A 259 -1.72 12.40 -6.44
C VAL A 259 -1.61 12.70 -7.93
N TYR A 260 -0.59 12.16 -8.58
CA TYR A 260 -0.41 12.29 -10.02
C TYR A 260 -0.83 11.00 -10.69
N SER A 261 -1.69 11.09 -11.70
CA SER A 261 -2.01 9.92 -12.53
C SER A 261 -1.73 10.23 -13.98
N PHE A 262 -0.90 9.40 -14.60
CA PHE A 262 -0.57 9.47 -16.02
C PHE A 262 -1.24 8.33 -16.77
N ASP A 263 -2.01 8.67 -17.80
CA ASP A 263 -2.68 7.68 -18.64
C ASP A 263 -1.75 7.19 -19.75
N VAL A 264 -1.48 5.90 -19.75
CA VAL A 264 -0.63 5.24 -20.74
C VAL A 264 -1.30 5.18 -22.12
N TYR A 265 -2.64 5.26 -22.19
CA TYR A 265 -3.39 5.13 -23.44
C TYR A 265 -4.27 6.35 -23.78
N PRO A 266 -3.81 7.28 -24.64
CA PRO A 266 -4.68 8.29 -25.24
C PRO A 266 -5.46 7.66 -26.40
N ARG A 267 -6.75 7.36 -26.19
CA ARG A 267 -7.60 6.59 -27.11
C ARG A 267 -7.75 7.23 -28.51
N SER A 268 -6.89 6.90 -29.47
CA SER A 268 -7.16 7.21 -30.87
C SER A 268 -8.31 6.33 -31.39
N GLN A 269 -9.33 6.97 -31.96
CA GLN A 269 -10.46 6.45 -32.73
C GLN A 269 -11.81 6.26 -31.99
N ASN A 270 -12.72 7.21 -32.26
CA ASN A 270 -14.18 7.07 -32.28
C ASN A 270 -14.90 6.56 -31.02
N THR A 271 -14.56 7.11 -29.85
CA THR A 271 -15.53 7.12 -28.73
C THR A 271 -15.51 8.50 -28.08
N GLU A 272 -16.63 9.23 -28.18
CA GLU A 272 -16.84 10.59 -27.66
C GLU A 272 -16.89 10.67 -26.12
N VAL A 273 -16.22 9.78 -25.39
CA VAL A 273 -16.31 9.79 -23.94
C VAL A 273 -14.94 9.51 -23.34
N TYR A 274 -14.58 10.37 -22.38
CA TYR A 274 -13.47 10.30 -21.45
C TYR A 274 -12.18 10.98 -21.90
N LYS A 275 -11.95 12.12 -21.26
CA LYS A 275 -10.69 12.84 -21.26
C LYS A 275 -10.03 12.67 -19.92
N MET A 276 -8.89 12.00 -19.93
CA MET A 276 -7.93 12.10 -18.86
C MET A 276 -6.73 12.82 -19.47
N LYS A 277 -6.63 14.13 -19.19
CA LYS A 277 -5.31 14.74 -19.16
C LYS A 277 -4.59 14.07 -17.99
N GLY A 278 -3.28 13.83 -18.06
CA GLY A 278 -2.50 13.51 -16.86
C GLY A 278 -2.91 14.49 -15.78
N ALA A 279 -3.62 13.99 -14.77
CA ALA A 279 -4.37 14.83 -13.84
C ALA A 279 -3.56 14.91 -12.57
N MET A 280 -3.12 16.12 -12.26
CA MET A 280 -2.68 16.48 -10.93
C MET A 280 -3.94 16.67 -10.10
N TYR A 281 -4.21 15.75 -9.19
CA TYR A 281 -5.35 15.86 -8.31
C TYR A 281 -4.94 16.67 -7.08
N ASP A 282 -5.47 17.89 -6.99
CA ASP A 282 -5.46 18.64 -5.75
C ASP A 282 -6.59 18.08 -4.87
N MET A 283 -6.20 17.34 -3.83
CA MET A 283 -7.12 16.63 -2.94
C MET A 283 -7.96 17.59 -2.07
N GLU A 284 -7.57 18.87 -1.96
CA GLU A 284 -8.36 19.91 -1.27
C GLU A 284 -9.50 20.46 -2.14
N LEU A 285 -9.38 20.41 -3.47
CA LEU A 285 -10.27 21.13 -4.40
C LEU A 285 -11.33 20.24 -5.09
N TYR A 286 -11.19 18.92 -5.09
CA TYR A 286 -12.04 18.04 -5.91
C TYR A 286 -12.52 16.77 -5.19
N ALA A 287 -13.64 16.89 -4.47
CA ALA A 287 -14.31 15.81 -3.75
C ALA A 287 -15.04 14.74 -4.63
N LYS A 288 -14.56 14.45 -5.85
CA LYS A 288 -15.27 13.61 -6.84
C LYS A 288 -14.37 12.62 -7.59
N GLN A 289 -13.45 11.94 -6.91
CA GLN A 289 -12.44 11.09 -7.56
C GLN A 289 -12.55 9.64 -7.08
N GLY A 290 -12.23 8.68 -7.94
CA GLY A 290 -12.30 7.24 -7.62
C GLY A 290 -11.11 6.73 -6.80
N HIS A 291 -11.00 5.40 -6.70
CA HIS A 291 -10.13 4.72 -5.73
C HIS A 291 -8.66 5.16 -5.73
N GLN A 292 -8.11 5.60 -6.87
CA GLN A 292 -6.71 6.04 -7.01
C GLN A 292 -6.40 7.27 -6.16
N ALA A 293 -7.31 8.24 -6.12
CA ALA A 293 -7.13 9.46 -5.37
C ALA A 293 -7.12 9.18 -3.85
N SER A 294 -8.09 8.39 -3.37
CA SER A 294 -8.12 7.92 -1.99
C SER A 294 -6.92 7.01 -1.65
N LEU A 295 -6.46 6.20 -2.60
CA LEU A 295 -5.29 5.34 -2.44
C LEU A 295 -4.02 6.18 -2.25
N GLY A 296 -3.72 7.07 -3.20
CA GLY A 296 -2.52 7.90 -3.12
C GLY A 296 -2.54 8.85 -1.92
N LYS A 297 -3.68 9.47 -1.60
CA LYS A 297 -3.81 10.37 -0.45
C LYS A 297 -3.69 9.63 0.89
N THR A 298 -4.36 8.50 1.04
CA THR A 298 -4.25 7.71 2.28
C THR A 298 -2.84 7.17 2.44
N PHE A 299 -2.19 6.75 1.35
CA PHE A 299 -0.79 6.32 1.40
C PHE A 299 0.11 7.49 1.83
N TYR A 300 -0.07 8.68 1.27
CA TYR A 300 0.67 9.88 1.70
C TYR A 300 0.40 10.25 3.16
N ASP A 301 -0.85 10.14 3.65
CA ASP A 301 -1.16 10.42 5.05
C ASP A 301 -0.52 9.43 6.02
N LEU A 302 -0.30 8.19 5.56
CA LEU A 302 0.34 7.12 6.32
C LEU A 302 1.87 7.18 6.23
N SER A 303 2.45 7.67 5.13
CA SER A 303 3.89 7.55 4.85
C SER A 303 4.62 8.86 4.59
N GLY A 304 3.91 9.96 4.38
CA GLY A 304 4.45 11.25 3.94
C GLY A 304 5.12 11.23 2.57
N GLU A 305 5.17 10.07 1.90
CA GLU A 305 5.82 9.89 0.63
C GLU A 305 4.83 10.13 -0.52
N LYS A 306 5.28 10.81 -1.57
CA LYS A 306 4.48 11.13 -2.74
C LYS A 306 4.15 9.86 -3.54
N VAL A 307 3.02 9.86 -4.25
CA VAL A 307 2.59 8.75 -5.11
C VAL A 307 2.32 9.24 -6.53
N VAL A 308 2.92 8.56 -7.50
CA VAL A 308 2.63 8.69 -8.93
C VAL A 308 1.98 7.40 -9.43
N PHE A 309 0.90 7.55 -10.18
CA PHE A 309 0.20 6.47 -10.83
C PHE A 309 0.55 6.37 -12.32
N LEU A 310 0.84 5.16 -12.78
CA LEU A 310 0.79 4.79 -14.18
C LEU A 310 -0.51 4.02 -14.43
N GLN A 311 -1.48 4.72 -15.04
CA GLN A 311 -2.78 4.17 -15.38
C GLN A 311 -2.69 3.43 -16.72
N SER A 312 -2.73 2.10 -16.68
CA SER A 312 -2.66 1.27 -17.88
C SER A 312 -3.88 0.37 -18.07
N ALA A 313 -4.74 0.23 -17.04
CA ALA A 313 -5.91 -0.65 -17.13
C ALA A 313 -6.78 -0.32 -18.37
N TYR A 314 -7.27 -1.36 -19.07
CA TYR A 314 -7.98 -1.22 -20.35
C TYR A 314 -9.32 -1.98 -20.37
N SER A 315 -10.39 -1.30 -20.79
CA SER A 315 -11.75 -1.87 -20.80
C SER A 315 -11.86 -3.19 -21.55
N GLY A 316 -12.44 -4.19 -20.89
CA GLY A 316 -12.68 -5.50 -21.51
C GLY A 316 -11.41 -6.27 -21.85
N SER A 317 -10.27 -5.94 -21.24
CA SER A 317 -9.02 -6.65 -21.47
C SER A 317 -9.03 -8.04 -20.80
N PRO A 318 -8.81 -9.11 -21.57
CA PRO A 318 -8.58 -10.45 -21.02
C PRO A 318 -7.16 -10.51 -20.42
N ILE A 319 -6.90 -11.44 -19.50
CA ILE A 319 -5.63 -11.46 -18.74
C ILE A 319 -4.44 -11.75 -19.67
N GLU A 320 -4.61 -12.58 -20.68
CA GLU A 320 -3.60 -12.91 -21.68
C GLU A 320 -3.15 -11.69 -22.50
N SER A 321 -3.99 -10.66 -22.64
CA SER A 321 -3.60 -9.41 -23.31
C SER A 321 -2.62 -8.54 -22.52
N TRP A 322 -2.37 -8.90 -21.26
CA TRP A 322 -1.41 -8.24 -20.38
C TRP A 322 -0.04 -8.93 -20.36
N LEU A 323 0.12 -10.07 -21.02
CA LEU A 323 1.40 -10.76 -21.10
C LEU A 323 2.36 -10.03 -22.04
N ASP A 324 3.67 -10.07 -21.74
CA ASP A 324 4.67 -9.56 -22.68
C ASP A 324 4.65 -10.39 -23.98
N PRO A 325 4.26 -9.81 -25.13
CA PRO A 325 4.16 -10.55 -26.38
C PRO A 325 5.53 -11.04 -26.91
N LYS A 326 6.65 -10.53 -26.37
CA LYS A 326 8.00 -11.02 -26.68
C LYS A 326 8.34 -12.30 -25.94
N ARG A 327 7.83 -12.48 -24.71
CA ARG A 327 8.12 -13.62 -23.84
C ARG A 327 7.06 -14.72 -23.93
N HIS A 328 5.80 -14.31 -24.12
CA HIS A 328 4.61 -15.17 -24.02
C HIS A 328 3.79 -15.12 -25.32
N LYS A 329 4.48 -15.24 -26.46
CA LYS A 329 3.89 -15.02 -27.78
C LYS A 329 2.72 -15.98 -28.09
N ASP A 330 2.80 -17.22 -27.63
CA ASP A 330 1.80 -18.25 -27.93
C ASP A 330 0.56 -18.11 -27.03
N GLU A 331 0.74 -17.52 -25.85
CA GLU A 331 -0.28 -17.27 -24.83
C GLU A 331 -1.00 -15.93 -25.04
N ALA A 332 -0.28 -14.86 -25.38
CA ALA A 332 -0.80 -13.49 -25.48
C ALA A 332 -1.91 -13.28 -26.53
N GLY A 333 -2.16 -14.27 -27.39
CA GLY A 333 -3.18 -14.23 -28.43
C GLY A 333 -2.95 -13.11 -29.46
N PRO A 334 -3.91 -12.85 -30.38
CA PRO A 334 -3.80 -11.77 -31.38
C PRO A 334 -3.99 -10.38 -30.76
N TYR A 335 -4.40 -10.30 -29.48
CA TYR A 335 -4.26 -9.08 -28.69
C TYR A 335 -2.80 -8.74 -28.40
N GLY A 336 -1.82 -9.57 -28.78
CA GLY A 336 -0.44 -9.13 -29.00
C GLY A 336 -0.31 -7.97 -30.02
N SER A 337 -1.40 -7.54 -30.67
CA SER A 337 -1.52 -6.28 -31.41
C SER A 337 -1.86 -5.06 -30.53
N HIS A 338 -2.41 -5.27 -29.34
CA HIS A 338 -2.69 -4.27 -28.32
C HIS A 338 -1.59 -4.37 -27.27
N TYR A 339 -0.58 -3.56 -27.49
CA TYR A 339 0.67 -3.50 -26.78
C TYR A 339 0.53 -3.00 -25.32
N PHE A 340 -0.49 -3.37 -24.53
CA PHE A 340 -0.75 -2.80 -23.19
C PHE A 340 0.46 -2.92 -22.26
N TYR A 341 1.06 -4.11 -22.20
CA TYR A 341 2.26 -4.34 -21.41
C TYR A 341 3.44 -3.51 -21.93
N THR A 342 3.69 -3.55 -23.24
CA THR A 342 4.80 -2.84 -23.88
C THR A 342 4.65 -1.31 -23.89
N ASP A 343 3.42 -0.80 -23.92
CA ASP A 343 3.09 0.62 -23.78
C ASP A 343 3.33 1.05 -22.34
N THR A 344 2.97 0.19 -21.38
CA THR A 344 3.29 0.39 -19.95
C THR A 344 4.81 0.40 -19.73
N GLN A 345 5.56 -0.52 -20.35
CA GLN A 345 7.03 -0.51 -20.34
C GLN A 345 7.60 0.80 -20.90
N LYS A 346 7.08 1.26 -22.04
CA LYS A 346 7.52 2.51 -22.68
C LYS A 346 7.23 3.72 -21.78
N ALA A 347 6.02 3.80 -21.24
CA ALA A 347 5.59 4.87 -20.34
C ALA A 347 6.41 4.90 -19.05
N TYR A 348 6.63 3.74 -18.43
CA TYR A 348 7.50 3.59 -17.26
C TYR A 348 8.91 4.10 -17.52
N LYS A 349 9.53 3.69 -18.65
CA LYS A 349 10.88 4.12 -18.98
C LYS A 349 10.98 5.64 -19.11
N GLN A 350 10.03 6.25 -19.83
CA GLN A 350 9.97 7.70 -19.99
C GLN A 350 9.76 8.44 -18.66
N LEU A 351 8.88 7.92 -17.80
CA LEU A 351 8.64 8.49 -16.47
C LEU A 351 9.88 8.36 -15.57
N LYS A 352 10.50 7.18 -15.52
CA LYS A 352 11.73 6.93 -14.76
C LYS A 352 12.87 7.86 -15.21
N ASP A 353 13.02 8.05 -16.51
CA ASP A 353 13.99 9.00 -17.06
C ASP A 353 13.73 10.46 -16.67
N LYS A 354 12.45 10.83 -16.45
CA LYS A 354 12.06 12.17 -15.97
C LYS A 354 12.25 12.36 -14.47
N LEU A 355 12.07 11.31 -13.68
CA LEU A 355 12.14 11.37 -12.22
C LEU A 355 13.58 11.31 -11.70
N LYS A 356 14.49 10.61 -12.40
CA LYS A 356 15.82 10.20 -11.89
C LYS A 356 16.73 11.29 -11.29
N ASP A 357 16.58 12.54 -11.72
CA ASP A 357 17.46 13.63 -11.28
C ASP A 357 16.98 14.23 -9.94
N ASN A 358 15.67 14.19 -9.67
CA ASN A 358 15.04 14.91 -8.56
C ASN A 358 14.28 13.99 -7.57
N TYR A 359 14.01 12.76 -7.97
CA TYR A 359 13.25 11.80 -7.18
C TYR A 359 13.97 10.45 -7.13
N ASP A 360 13.79 9.75 -6.01
CA ASP A 360 14.16 8.35 -5.87
C ASP A 360 12.89 7.50 -5.81
N ILE A 361 12.76 6.53 -6.72
CA ILE A 361 11.62 5.62 -6.75
C ILE A 361 11.84 4.57 -5.65
N VAL A 362 11.12 4.72 -4.55
CA VAL A 362 11.34 3.95 -3.31
C VAL A 362 10.39 2.78 -3.10
N TYR A 363 9.33 2.71 -3.90
CA TYR A 363 8.38 1.60 -3.93
C TYR A 363 7.73 1.52 -5.29
N VAL A 364 7.58 0.29 -5.78
CA VAL A 364 6.86 0.01 -7.00
C VAL A 364 5.76 -0.98 -6.66
N ALA A 365 4.51 -0.53 -6.76
CA ALA A 365 3.34 -1.35 -6.44
C ALA A 365 2.42 -1.45 -7.64
N ASN A 366 1.71 -2.55 -7.76
CA ASN A 366 0.68 -2.77 -8.77
C ASN A 366 -0.64 -3.08 -8.10
N PHE A 367 -1.71 -2.47 -8.59
CA PHE A 367 -3.08 -2.77 -8.17
C PHE A 367 -3.80 -3.38 -9.37
N TRP A 368 -3.87 -4.70 -9.37
CA TRP A 368 -4.48 -5.50 -10.43
C TRP A 368 -5.99 -5.59 -10.24
N CYS A 369 -6.75 -5.10 -11.22
CA CYS A 369 -8.21 -5.21 -11.22
C CYS A 369 -8.68 -5.88 -12.50
N GLN A 370 -8.86 -7.20 -12.46
CA GLN A 370 -9.30 -7.98 -13.61
C GLN A 370 -10.01 -9.26 -13.15
N GLY A 371 -10.79 -9.86 -14.04
CA GLY A 371 -11.36 -11.20 -13.85
C GLY A 371 -12.72 -11.37 -14.50
N GLU A 372 -13.38 -10.26 -14.84
CA GLU A 372 -14.70 -10.28 -15.47
C GLU A 372 -14.61 -10.78 -16.90
N THR A 373 -13.68 -10.22 -17.67
CA THR A 373 -13.47 -10.59 -19.08
C THR A 373 -13.08 -12.06 -19.21
N ALA A 374 -12.24 -12.57 -18.28
CA ALA A 374 -11.89 -13.99 -18.18
C ALA A 374 -13.12 -14.92 -18.02
N MET A 375 -14.24 -14.38 -17.54
CA MET A 375 -15.50 -15.11 -17.32
C MET A 375 -16.60 -14.76 -18.32
N SER A 376 -16.40 -13.75 -19.16
CA SER A 376 -17.41 -13.23 -20.07
C SER A 376 -16.98 -13.19 -21.52
N ALA A 377 -15.76 -13.63 -21.86
CA ALA A 377 -15.25 -13.66 -23.21
C ALA A 377 -14.39 -14.93 -23.44
N VAL A 378 -14.49 -15.51 -24.63
CA VAL A 378 -13.63 -16.62 -25.09
C VAL A 378 -12.97 -16.24 -26.39
N TYR A 379 -11.67 -16.53 -26.50
CA TYR A 379 -10.94 -16.26 -27.73
C TYR A 379 -11.26 -17.31 -28.81
N ASP A 380 -11.72 -16.87 -29.99
CA ASP A 380 -11.95 -17.75 -31.14
C ASP A 380 -10.82 -17.60 -32.17
N LYS A 381 -9.92 -18.59 -32.18
CA LYS A 381 -8.79 -18.68 -33.12
C LYS A 381 -9.21 -18.62 -34.60
N ARG A 382 -10.45 -18.98 -34.94
CA ARG A 382 -10.93 -18.99 -36.34
C ARG A 382 -11.31 -17.60 -36.83
N SER A 383 -12.01 -16.82 -36.00
CA SER A 383 -12.36 -15.43 -36.31
C SER A 383 -11.22 -14.46 -35.99
N GLY A 384 -10.30 -14.84 -35.12
CA GLY A 384 -9.23 -13.95 -34.65
C GLY A 384 -9.71 -12.94 -33.61
N ASP A 385 -10.90 -13.12 -33.04
CA ASP A 385 -11.57 -12.17 -32.16
C ASP A 385 -12.17 -12.85 -30.91
N TYR A 386 -12.61 -12.06 -29.94
CA TYR A 386 -13.25 -12.55 -28.72
C TYR A 386 -14.77 -12.64 -28.89
N ILE A 387 -15.32 -13.78 -28.50
CA ILE A 387 -16.76 -14.00 -28.45
C ILE A 387 -17.20 -13.73 -27.01
N PHE A 388 -17.95 -12.65 -26.80
CA PHE A 388 -18.51 -12.30 -25.50
C PHE A 388 -19.75 -13.13 -25.16
N SER A 389 -20.04 -13.28 -23.88
CA SER A 389 -21.19 -14.05 -23.35
C SER A 389 -22.56 -13.56 -23.81
N SER A 390 -22.65 -12.35 -24.38
CA SER A 390 -23.84 -11.82 -25.04
C SER A 390 -24.07 -12.39 -26.44
N ASN A 391 -23.07 -13.03 -27.05
CA ASN A 391 -23.12 -13.60 -28.38
C ASN A 391 -23.60 -15.06 -28.34
N ALA A 392 -24.48 -15.45 -29.27
CA ALA A 392 -25.01 -16.82 -29.36
C ALA A 392 -23.94 -17.89 -29.66
N ALA A 393 -22.79 -17.51 -30.24
CA ALA A 393 -21.67 -18.40 -30.49
C ALA A 393 -20.76 -18.63 -29.26
N PHE A 394 -21.08 -17.99 -28.12
CA PHE A 394 -20.29 -18.12 -26.90
C PHE A 394 -20.34 -19.55 -26.36
N ASP A 395 -19.16 -20.14 -26.22
CA ASP A 395 -18.99 -21.48 -25.69
C ASP A 395 -18.37 -21.41 -24.30
N LYS A 396 -19.20 -21.53 -23.27
CA LYS A 396 -18.78 -21.48 -21.85
C LYS A 396 -17.74 -22.56 -21.51
N SER A 397 -17.70 -23.67 -22.25
CA SER A 397 -16.72 -24.74 -22.00
C SER A 397 -15.28 -24.34 -22.34
N LYS A 398 -15.11 -23.23 -23.07
CA LYS A 398 -13.82 -22.67 -23.47
C LYS A 398 -13.35 -21.49 -22.60
N LEU A 399 -14.07 -21.19 -21.51
CA LEU A 399 -13.60 -20.22 -20.53
C LEU A 399 -12.27 -20.69 -19.94
N ILE A 400 -11.40 -19.72 -19.65
CA ILE A 400 -10.12 -19.97 -19.00
C ILE A 400 -10.35 -20.69 -17.66
N THR A 401 -9.50 -21.66 -17.34
CA THR A 401 -9.51 -22.31 -16.03
C THR A 401 -8.86 -21.41 -14.98
N ASP A 402 -9.12 -21.69 -13.71
CA ASP A 402 -8.38 -21.15 -12.58
C ASP A 402 -6.86 -21.36 -12.71
N GLU A 403 -6.43 -22.55 -13.12
CA GLU A 403 -5.02 -22.87 -13.33
C GLU A 403 -4.41 -22.02 -14.45
N THR A 404 -5.11 -21.88 -15.58
CA THR A 404 -4.61 -21.04 -16.68
C THR A 404 -4.60 -19.56 -16.28
N TYR A 405 -5.59 -19.08 -15.51
CA TYR A 405 -5.57 -17.72 -14.97
C TYR A 405 -4.39 -17.49 -14.02
N TYR A 406 -4.17 -18.43 -13.08
CA TYR A 406 -3.04 -18.40 -12.17
C TYR A 406 -1.73 -18.30 -12.93
N ASN A 407 -1.53 -19.16 -13.93
CA ASN A 407 -0.31 -19.19 -14.73
C ASN A 407 -0.10 -17.89 -15.52
N TYR A 408 -1.14 -17.34 -16.16
CA TYR A 408 -1.05 -16.06 -16.86
C TYR A 408 -0.78 -14.89 -15.91
N PHE A 409 -1.38 -14.89 -14.73
CA PHE A 409 -1.05 -13.88 -13.74
C PHE A 409 0.41 -13.99 -13.28
N MET A 410 0.90 -15.20 -13.01
CA MET A 410 2.30 -15.40 -12.61
C MET A 410 3.28 -14.98 -13.70
N MET A 411 2.97 -15.24 -14.98
CA MET A 411 3.76 -14.72 -16.10
C MET A 411 3.82 -13.19 -16.09
N LEU A 412 2.67 -12.51 -16.05
CA LEU A 412 2.61 -11.05 -15.92
C LEU A 412 3.36 -10.54 -14.69
N HIS A 413 3.14 -11.15 -13.53
CA HIS A 413 3.75 -10.77 -12.27
C HIS A 413 5.29 -10.86 -12.36
N ASN A 414 5.82 -11.98 -12.85
CA ASN A 414 7.26 -12.18 -13.02
C ASN A 414 7.85 -11.16 -13.99
N ASP A 415 7.16 -10.89 -15.10
CA ASP A 415 7.57 -9.87 -16.05
C ASP A 415 7.61 -8.49 -15.39
N MET A 416 6.61 -8.18 -14.55
CA MET A 416 6.57 -6.90 -13.82
C MET A 416 7.66 -6.77 -12.76
N VAL A 417 7.98 -7.86 -12.04
CA VAL A 417 9.11 -7.91 -11.11
C VAL A 417 10.42 -7.61 -11.86
N GLU A 418 10.64 -8.27 -12.99
CA GLU A 418 11.85 -8.10 -13.79
C GLU A 418 11.98 -6.70 -14.42
N ASP A 419 10.91 -6.20 -15.05
CA ASP A 419 10.96 -4.96 -15.84
C ASP A 419 10.83 -3.69 -15.01
N PHE A 420 10.03 -3.75 -13.94
CA PHE A 420 9.67 -2.57 -13.14
C PHE A 420 10.29 -2.58 -11.75
N GLY A 421 10.83 -3.72 -11.29
CA GLY A 421 11.24 -3.90 -9.90
C GLY A 421 10.05 -3.89 -8.95
N LEU A 422 8.95 -4.55 -9.35
CA LEU A 422 7.72 -4.64 -8.57
C LEU A 422 7.99 -5.23 -7.17
N GLN A 423 7.45 -4.60 -6.14
CA GLN A 423 7.61 -4.98 -4.73
C GLN A 423 6.29 -5.38 -4.06
N TYR A 424 5.15 -5.03 -4.67
CA TYR A 424 3.83 -5.36 -4.17
C TYR A 424 2.85 -5.51 -5.32
N ASN A 425 2.11 -6.61 -5.36
CA ASN A 425 1.07 -6.85 -6.35
C ASN A 425 -0.28 -7.09 -5.64
N GLY A 426 -1.04 -6.02 -5.46
CA GLY A 426 -2.34 -6.05 -4.83
C GLY A 426 -3.45 -6.45 -5.80
N ILE A 427 -4.14 -7.55 -5.51
CA ILE A 427 -5.32 -7.97 -6.26
C ILE A 427 -6.57 -7.27 -5.70
N MET A 428 -7.19 -6.46 -6.56
CA MET A 428 -8.52 -5.88 -6.36
C MET A 428 -9.56 -6.84 -6.96
N PHE A 429 -10.24 -7.60 -6.09
CA PHE A 429 -11.26 -8.57 -6.51
C PHE A 429 -12.44 -7.89 -7.21
N VAL A 430 -12.86 -8.45 -8.35
CA VAL A 430 -13.93 -7.86 -9.18
C VAL A 430 -15.19 -8.73 -9.15
N LYS A 431 -16.36 -8.08 -9.01
CA LYS A 431 -17.69 -8.73 -9.11
C LYS A 431 -18.33 -8.39 -10.46
N THR A 432 -18.64 -9.39 -11.29
CA THR A 432 -19.41 -9.23 -12.53
C THR A 432 -20.89 -8.99 -12.24
N LYS A 433 -21.50 -7.98 -12.87
CA LYS A 433 -22.96 -7.89 -13.01
C LYS A 433 -23.44 -8.80 -14.12
N GLY A 434 -23.98 -9.96 -13.74
CA GLY A 434 -24.91 -10.66 -14.62
C GLY A 434 -26.26 -9.94 -14.59
N GLN A 435 -26.71 -9.43 -15.74
CA GLN A 435 -28.16 -9.32 -15.93
C GLN A 435 -28.74 -10.74 -15.83
N GLY A 436 -29.53 -10.99 -14.78
CA GLY A 436 -30.28 -12.23 -14.60
C GLY A 436 -29.52 -13.35 -13.88
N ASN A 437 -29.90 -13.53 -12.61
CA ASN A 437 -29.83 -14.72 -11.77
C ASN A 437 -28.48 -15.44 -11.53
N GLU A 438 -28.02 -15.24 -10.30
CA GLU A 438 -27.60 -16.24 -9.30
C GLU A 438 -26.36 -17.13 -9.57
N THR A 439 -25.31 -16.83 -8.79
CA THR A 439 -24.42 -17.77 -8.07
C THR A 439 -23.26 -18.51 -8.75
N THR A 440 -23.03 -18.43 -10.08
CA THR A 440 -22.02 -19.32 -10.73
C THR A 440 -20.96 -18.67 -11.64
N LYS A 441 -20.75 -17.35 -11.65
CA LYS A 441 -19.99 -16.70 -12.76
C LYS A 441 -18.61 -16.10 -12.47
N ILE A 442 -18.00 -16.30 -11.30
CA ILE A 442 -16.65 -15.74 -11.01
C ILE A 442 -15.71 -16.71 -10.26
N VAL A 443 -16.16 -17.95 -10.08
CA VAL A 443 -15.54 -18.88 -9.12
C VAL A 443 -14.09 -19.26 -9.46
N PRO A 444 -13.74 -19.67 -10.69
CA PRO A 444 -12.37 -20.11 -10.97
C PRO A 444 -11.36 -18.98 -10.76
N ILE A 445 -11.73 -17.77 -11.16
CA ILE A 445 -10.82 -16.61 -11.17
C ILE A 445 -10.58 -16.07 -9.76
N ILE A 446 -11.63 -15.83 -8.97
CA ILE A 446 -11.47 -15.38 -7.58
C ILE A 446 -10.62 -16.36 -6.79
N SER A 447 -10.77 -17.65 -7.09
CA SER A 447 -10.03 -18.66 -6.36
C SER A 447 -8.59 -18.81 -6.83
N ALA A 448 -8.31 -18.57 -8.11
CA ALA A 448 -6.94 -18.37 -8.59
C ALA A 448 -6.32 -17.14 -7.90
N GLN A 449 -7.06 -16.04 -7.76
CA GLN A 449 -6.63 -14.83 -7.06
C GLN A 449 -6.33 -15.08 -5.57
N PHE A 450 -7.16 -15.85 -4.86
CA PHE A 450 -6.85 -16.25 -3.48
C PHE A 450 -5.59 -17.11 -3.39
N ALA A 451 -5.44 -18.07 -4.30
CA ALA A 451 -4.25 -18.91 -4.34
C ALA A 451 -3.00 -18.10 -4.69
N LEU A 452 -3.12 -17.10 -5.56
CA LEU A 452 -2.04 -16.16 -5.88
C LEU A 452 -1.60 -15.42 -4.62
N CYS A 453 -2.53 -14.89 -3.82
CA CYS A 453 -2.18 -14.26 -2.55
C CYS A 453 -1.54 -15.25 -1.57
N ASN A 454 -2.21 -16.37 -1.30
CA ASN A 454 -1.79 -17.32 -0.27
C ASN A 454 -0.49 -18.08 -0.59
N ASN A 455 -0.01 -18.09 -1.82
CA ASN A 455 1.16 -18.87 -2.21
C ASN A 455 2.37 -18.02 -2.64
N ASN A 456 2.28 -16.69 -2.56
CA ASN A 456 3.34 -15.79 -3.02
C ASN A 456 3.43 -14.58 -2.07
N ASP A 457 4.61 -14.34 -1.51
CA ASP A 457 4.82 -13.38 -0.41
C ASP A 457 4.53 -11.93 -0.78
N ASP A 458 4.65 -11.56 -2.07
CA ASP A 458 4.50 -10.21 -2.59
C ASP A 458 3.19 -9.98 -3.38
N ILE A 459 2.30 -10.98 -3.40
CA ILE A 459 0.95 -10.85 -3.98
C ILE A 459 -0.06 -10.77 -2.84
N HIS A 460 -0.82 -9.69 -2.76
CA HIS A 460 -1.68 -9.41 -1.60
C HIS A 460 -3.14 -9.21 -1.99
N VAL A 461 -4.03 -9.45 -1.03
CA VAL A 461 -5.40 -8.94 -1.10
C VAL A 461 -5.35 -7.43 -0.91
N ALA A 462 -5.61 -6.66 -1.98
CA ALA A 462 -5.55 -5.21 -1.89
C ALA A 462 -6.74 -4.62 -1.10
N SER A 463 -7.90 -5.27 -1.13
CA SER A 463 -9.08 -4.85 -0.35
C SER A 463 -10.05 -6.01 -0.14
N ARG A 464 -10.66 -6.03 1.05
CA ARG A 464 -11.64 -7.05 1.49
C ARG A 464 -13.07 -6.71 1.13
N HIS A 465 -13.30 -5.53 0.56
CA HIS A 465 -14.63 -4.97 0.31
C HIS A 465 -15.52 -5.90 -0.54
N PHE A 466 -14.96 -6.82 -1.32
CA PHE A 466 -15.77 -7.82 -2.02
C PHE A 466 -16.55 -8.79 -1.10
N ILE A 467 -16.12 -9.00 0.16
CA ILE A 467 -16.72 -9.93 1.14
C ILE A 467 -17.83 -9.26 1.96
N GLU A 468 -17.67 -7.98 2.29
CA GLU A 468 -18.63 -7.26 3.13
C GLU A 468 -19.79 -6.77 2.26
N ILE A 469 -20.97 -7.37 2.42
CA ILE A 469 -22.21 -6.90 1.81
C ILE A 469 -22.40 -5.46 2.26
N ALA A 470 -22.12 -4.49 1.41
CA ALA A 470 -22.43 -3.14 1.81
C ALA A 470 -23.91 -2.85 1.73
N ARG A 471 -24.27 -2.08 2.74
CA ARG A 471 -25.58 -1.48 2.94
C ARG A 471 -25.85 -0.52 1.78
N GLN A 472 -27.02 -0.65 1.19
CA GLN A 472 -27.61 0.36 0.30
C GLN A 472 -27.94 1.63 1.09
N TYR A 473 -26.95 2.42 1.50
CA TYR A 473 -27.21 3.79 1.88
C TYR A 473 -27.16 4.65 0.62
N LYS A 474 -28.36 5.06 0.16
CA LYS A 474 -28.52 6.20 -0.73
C LYS A 474 -28.22 7.46 0.08
N ASP A 475 -26.96 7.70 0.38
CA ASP A 475 -26.57 9.03 0.81
C ASP A 475 -26.68 9.96 -0.40
N SER A 476 -27.22 11.17 -0.23
CA SER A 476 -27.39 12.11 -1.35
C SER A 476 -26.13 12.90 -1.63
N ASP A 477 -25.22 12.97 -0.65
CA ASP A 477 -23.97 13.69 -0.77
C ASP A 477 -22.85 12.78 -1.30
N LYS A 478 -22.51 12.98 -2.58
CA LYS A 478 -21.47 12.22 -3.30
C LYS A 478 -20.07 12.31 -2.70
N THR A 479 -19.86 13.24 -1.77
CA THR A 479 -18.56 13.61 -1.22
C THR A 479 -18.35 13.12 0.21
N SER A 480 -19.42 12.66 0.87
CA SER A 480 -19.38 12.21 2.26
C SER A 480 -18.54 10.94 2.43
N GLU A 481 -17.89 10.82 3.59
CA GLU A 481 -17.23 9.56 3.98
C GLU A 481 -18.29 8.47 4.06
N GLY A 482 -18.24 7.60 3.06
CA GLY A 482 -19.11 6.47 2.91
C GLY A 482 -20.21 6.58 1.87
N TYR A 483 -20.25 7.68 1.13
CA TYR A 483 -20.94 7.69 -0.14
C TYR A 483 -20.34 6.65 -1.10
N GLY A 484 -21.20 5.87 -1.74
CA GLY A 484 -20.72 4.73 -2.53
C GLY A 484 -20.20 3.58 -1.68
N PHE A 485 -20.55 3.49 -0.37
CA PHE A 485 -20.45 2.24 0.40
C PHE A 485 -21.27 1.18 -0.32
N MET A 486 -20.59 0.51 -1.26
CA MET A 486 -20.89 -0.70 -2.02
C MET A 486 -22.40 -1.10 -2.11
N GLY A 487 -23.26 -0.13 -2.35
CA GLY A 487 -24.71 -0.33 -2.43
C GLY A 487 -25.16 -0.96 -3.75
N THR A 488 -24.27 -1.62 -4.51
CA THR A 488 -24.66 -2.27 -5.75
C THR A 488 -24.00 -3.63 -5.87
N ASP A 489 -24.72 -4.57 -6.49
CA ASP A 489 -24.32 -5.93 -6.81
C ASP A 489 -23.10 -6.05 -7.75
N ASN A 490 -22.25 -5.04 -7.83
CA ASN A 490 -21.28 -4.87 -8.89
C ASN A 490 -20.09 -4.01 -8.45
N ASN A 491 -18.88 -4.57 -8.45
CA ASN A 491 -17.67 -3.76 -8.25
C ASN A 491 -17.35 -2.91 -9.50
N HIS A 492 -17.99 -3.21 -10.63
CA HIS A 492 -17.85 -2.56 -11.94
C HIS A 492 -18.28 -1.08 -11.99
N TYR A 493 -18.79 -0.47 -10.90
CA TYR A 493 -19.22 0.94 -10.87
C TYR A 493 -18.93 1.71 -9.56
N ASN A 494 -18.19 1.15 -8.59
CA ASN A 494 -17.90 1.83 -7.31
C ASN A 494 -16.70 2.80 -7.39
N GLN A 495 -16.53 3.42 -8.56
CA GLN A 495 -15.42 4.34 -8.88
C GLN A 495 -15.71 5.80 -8.47
N ILE A 496 -16.75 6.03 -7.66
CA ILE A 496 -17.23 7.36 -7.29
C ILE A 496 -17.21 7.51 -5.77
N GLY A 497 -16.71 8.66 -5.31
CA GLY A 497 -16.63 9.03 -3.90
C GLY A 497 -15.28 8.68 -3.29
N TYR A 498 -14.98 9.28 -2.14
CA TYR A 498 -13.79 9.02 -1.32
C TYR A 498 -13.86 7.56 -0.83
N ASN A 499 -13.53 6.60 -1.71
CA ASN A 499 -14.00 5.25 -1.53
C ASN A 499 -13.06 4.47 -0.60
N TYR A 500 -13.68 3.72 0.29
CA TYR A 500 -12.99 2.90 1.28
C TYR A 500 -12.10 1.83 0.61
N LEU A 501 -12.40 1.44 -0.64
CA LEU A 501 -11.56 0.58 -1.46
C LEU A 501 -10.14 1.15 -1.62
N GLY A 502 -10.01 2.41 -2.04
CA GLY A 502 -8.68 3.03 -2.18
C GLY A 502 -7.97 3.19 -0.84
N LYS A 503 -8.70 3.51 0.24
CA LYS A 503 -8.13 3.57 1.60
C LYS A 503 -7.59 2.22 2.07
N GLU A 504 -8.34 1.13 1.89
CA GLU A 504 -7.86 -0.22 2.22
C GLU A 504 -6.66 -0.63 1.37
N CYS A 505 -6.71 -0.36 0.07
CA CYS A 505 -5.56 -0.59 -0.81
C CYS A 505 -4.31 0.14 -0.30
N ALA A 506 -4.47 1.37 0.21
CA ALA A 506 -3.38 2.17 0.73
C ALA A 506 -2.82 1.59 2.03
N VAL A 507 -3.69 1.26 2.98
CA VAL A 507 -3.31 0.66 4.26
C VAL A 507 -2.60 -0.67 4.03
N ASN A 508 -3.11 -1.53 3.16
CA ASN A 508 -2.50 -2.83 2.88
C ASN A 508 -1.15 -2.68 2.17
N ALA A 509 -1.04 -1.78 1.18
CA ALA A 509 0.23 -1.51 0.50
C ALA A 509 1.25 -0.82 1.42
N PHE A 510 0.80 0.05 2.32
CA PHE A 510 1.62 0.70 3.35
C PHE A 510 2.13 -0.34 4.35
N ASN A 511 1.26 -1.18 4.89
CA ASN A 511 1.62 -2.23 5.85
C ASN A 511 2.57 -3.25 5.21
N ALA A 512 2.38 -3.61 3.95
CA ALA A 512 3.29 -4.49 3.22
C ALA A 512 4.68 -3.86 3.04
N LYS A 513 4.77 -2.54 2.78
CA LYS A 513 6.04 -1.84 2.61
C LYS A 513 6.77 -1.59 3.93
N PHE A 514 6.06 -1.03 4.91
CA PHE A 514 6.67 -0.47 6.11
C PHE A 514 6.64 -1.42 7.30
N GLY A 515 5.75 -2.42 7.30
CA GLY A 515 5.54 -3.39 8.37
C GLY A 515 5.15 -2.73 9.69
N GLU A 516 3.95 -2.95 10.22
CA GLU A 516 3.74 -2.68 11.66
C GLU A 516 4.25 -3.86 12.51
N ALA A 517 4.57 -3.55 13.79
CA ALA A 517 5.11 -4.48 14.77
C ALA A 517 4.29 -5.78 14.86
N VAL A 518 4.97 -6.92 14.71
CA VAL A 518 4.49 -8.30 14.89
C VAL A 518 3.01 -8.49 14.55
N ASN A 519 2.73 -8.59 13.25
CA ASN A 519 1.41 -9.01 12.81
C ASN A 519 1.23 -10.51 13.07
N VAL A 520 0.70 -10.84 14.25
CA VAL A 520 0.21 -12.19 14.55
C VAL A 520 -1.17 -12.31 13.93
N PRO A 521 -1.40 -13.27 13.01
CA PRO A 521 -2.75 -13.55 12.56
C PRO A 521 -3.65 -13.86 13.75
N GLU A 522 -4.77 -13.17 13.81
CA GLU A 522 -5.82 -13.39 14.79
C GLU A 522 -6.62 -14.65 14.45
N ALA A 523 -6.87 -14.86 13.15
CA ALA A 523 -7.72 -15.94 12.64
C ALA A 523 -7.43 -16.30 11.18
N VAL A 524 -8.08 -17.38 10.72
CA VAL A 524 -8.26 -17.70 9.29
C VAL A 524 -9.76 -17.62 8.99
N GLU A 525 -10.14 -16.96 7.89
CA GLU A 525 -11.50 -16.95 7.37
C GLU A 525 -11.61 -17.87 6.16
N ILE A 526 -12.58 -18.79 6.15
CA ILE A 526 -12.97 -19.53 4.93
C ILE A 526 -14.09 -18.76 4.22
N ILE A 527 -13.92 -18.51 2.94
CA ILE A 527 -14.89 -17.79 2.10
C ILE A 527 -15.56 -18.78 1.14
N ALA A 528 -16.90 -18.77 1.12
CA ALA A 528 -17.69 -19.60 0.22
C ALA A 528 -17.38 -19.31 -1.25
N GLN A 529 -17.73 -20.27 -2.11
CA GLN A 529 -17.52 -20.22 -3.57
C GLN A 529 -17.99 -18.90 -4.24
N ASN A 530 -19.03 -18.26 -3.70
CA ASN A 530 -19.60 -17.03 -4.24
C ASN A 530 -18.86 -15.75 -3.79
N GLY A 531 -17.87 -15.86 -2.89
CA GLY A 531 -17.12 -14.74 -2.34
C GLY A 531 -17.85 -13.91 -1.28
N THR A 532 -19.12 -14.21 -0.96
CA THR A 532 -19.98 -13.33 -0.15
C THR A 532 -20.33 -13.88 1.23
N LYS A 533 -19.94 -15.13 1.53
CA LYS A 533 -20.27 -15.77 2.80
C LYS A 533 -18.99 -16.25 3.46
N ARG A 534 -18.72 -15.75 4.66
CA ARG A 534 -17.79 -16.36 5.61
C ARG A 534 -18.38 -17.68 6.08
N MET A 535 -17.57 -18.72 6.05
CA MET A 535 -17.95 -20.06 6.47
C MET A 535 -17.13 -20.44 7.69
N THR A 536 -17.78 -21.13 8.60
CA THR A 536 -17.23 -21.57 9.88
C THR A 536 -17.41 -23.06 10.04
N SER A 537 -16.86 -23.60 11.13
CA SER A 537 -17.10 -24.98 11.56
C SER A 537 -18.58 -25.37 11.76
N THR A 538 -19.53 -24.44 11.66
CA THR A 538 -20.97 -24.73 11.70
C THR A 538 -21.62 -24.86 10.31
N ASP A 539 -20.91 -24.47 9.26
CA ASP A 539 -21.39 -24.53 7.89
C ASP A 539 -21.13 -25.91 7.27
N SER A 540 -22.11 -26.38 6.48
CA SER A 540 -21.99 -27.58 5.67
C SER A 540 -22.28 -27.27 4.21
N VAL A 541 -21.46 -27.84 3.34
CA VAL A 541 -21.65 -27.82 1.89
C VAL A 541 -21.91 -29.24 1.39
N THR A 542 -22.72 -29.38 0.34
CA THR A 542 -23.09 -30.68 -0.22
C THR A 542 -22.62 -30.79 -1.66
N ILE A 543 -21.90 -31.87 -1.97
CA ILE A 543 -21.42 -32.21 -3.32
C ILE A 543 -21.79 -33.64 -3.67
N ARG A 544 -21.78 -33.98 -4.96
CA ARG A 544 -21.94 -35.38 -5.40
C ARG A 544 -20.59 -36.08 -5.45
N ALA A 545 -20.57 -37.41 -5.36
CA ALA A 545 -19.36 -38.16 -5.69
C ALA A 545 -18.87 -37.81 -7.11
N GLY A 546 -17.57 -37.53 -7.25
CA GLY A 546 -16.94 -37.00 -8.45
C GLY A 546 -17.16 -35.51 -8.70
N GLY A 547 -18.07 -34.86 -7.96
CA GLY A 547 -18.32 -33.43 -8.02
C GLY A 547 -17.24 -32.64 -7.30
N THR A 548 -17.11 -31.36 -7.65
CA THR A 548 -16.17 -30.43 -7.03
C THR A 548 -16.88 -29.20 -6.51
N LEU A 549 -16.32 -28.62 -5.45
CA LEU A 549 -16.72 -27.34 -4.87
C LEU A 549 -15.45 -26.58 -4.51
N ARG A 550 -15.52 -25.26 -4.45
CA ARG A 550 -14.37 -24.43 -4.12
C ARG A 550 -14.65 -23.43 -3.01
N VAL A 551 -13.62 -23.17 -2.23
CA VAL A 551 -13.61 -22.21 -1.14
C VAL A 551 -12.31 -21.41 -1.17
N GLY A 552 -12.36 -20.15 -0.72
CA GLY A 552 -11.17 -19.34 -0.45
C GLY A 552 -10.81 -19.40 1.02
N ALA A 553 -9.57 -19.02 1.36
CA ALA A 553 -9.17 -18.80 2.75
C ALA A 553 -8.20 -17.62 2.84
N LEU A 554 -8.23 -16.89 3.96
CA LEU A 554 -7.42 -15.70 4.20
C LEU A 554 -7.03 -15.62 5.67
N SER A 555 -5.80 -15.17 5.96
CA SER A 555 -5.41 -14.73 7.31
C SER A 555 -6.08 -13.40 7.66
N VAL A 556 -6.35 -13.19 8.95
CA VAL A 556 -6.86 -11.93 9.51
C VAL A 556 -5.82 -11.37 10.48
N PRO A 557 -5.49 -10.07 10.41
CA PRO A 557 -5.89 -9.10 9.39
C PRO A 557 -5.32 -9.40 7.99
N HIS A 558 -6.05 -9.02 6.93
CA HIS A 558 -5.80 -9.49 5.55
C HIS A 558 -4.60 -8.88 4.84
N TYR A 559 -3.95 -7.87 5.43
CA TYR A 559 -2.64 -7.44 4.95
C TYR A 559 -1.53 -8.43 5.33
N ILE A 560 -1.81 -9.38 6.24
CA ILE A 560 -0.93 -10.50 6.53
C ILE A 560 -1.01 -11.49 5.38
N ASN A 561 0.13 -11.73 4.76
CA ASN A 561 0.28 -12.67 3.68
C ASN A 561 0.96 -13.94 4.19
N GLU A 562 0.18 -14.83 4.79
CA GLU A 562 0.67 -16.13 5.25
C GLU A 562 0.12 -17.25 4.37
N LYS A 563 0.95 -18.26 4.18
CA LYS A 563 0.54 -19.44 3.44
C LYS A 563 -0.61 -20.18 4.12
N ILE A 564 -1.62 -20.56 3.33
CA ILE A 564 -2.71 -21.41 3.80
C ILE A 564 -2.49 -22.86 3.39
N VAL A 565 -2.45 -23.75 4.38
CA VAL A 565 -2.44 -25.21 4.20
C VAL A 565 -3.85 -25.77 4.37
N TRP A 566 -4.29 -26.53 3.36
CA TRP A 566 -5.58 -27.21 3.37
C TRP A 566 -5.43 -28.68 3.74
N THR A 567 -6.35 -29.20 4.56
CA THR A 567 -6.38 -30.62 4.94
C THR A 567 -7.81 -31.16 4.93
N SER A 568 -7.95 -32.47 4.70
CA SER A 568 -9.20 -33.21 4.88
C SER A 568 -9.01 -34.27 5.96
N ASN A 569 -9.98 -34.39 6.88
CA ASN A 569 -9.94 -35.47 7.86
C ASN A 569 -10.34 -36.85 7.29
N LYS A 570 -10.89 -36.90 6.07
CA LYS A 570 -11.39 -38.11 5.39
C LYS A 570 -11.24 -37.99 3.88
N GLU A 571 -10.02 -38.21 3.39
CA GLU A 571 -9.69 -38.13 1.96
C GLU A 571 -10.41 -39.17 1.09
N ASP A 572 -10.86 -40.27 1.68
CA ASP A 572 -11.71 -41.29 1.03
C ASP A 572 -13.15 -40.80 0.78
N VAL A 573 -13.60 -39.79 1.52
CA VAL A 573 -14.90 -39.12 1.34
C VAL A 573 -14.74 -37.86 0.50
N ALA A 574 -13.83 -36.96 0.86
CA ALA A 574 -13.54 -35.75 0.10
C ALA A 574 -12.08 -35.32 0.23
N THR A 575 -11.45 -34.91 -0.87
CA THR A 575 -10.11 -34.32 -0.87
C THR A 575 -10.18 -32.81 -1.07
N VAL A 576 -9.12 -32.09 -0.69
CA VAL A 576 -8.94 -30.66 -0.97
C VAL A 576 -7.52 -30.44 -1.47
N ASN A 577 -7.33 -29.58 -2.48
CA ASN A 577 -5.99 -29.21 -2.95
C ASN A 577 -5.56 -27.84 -2.39
N GLU A 578 -4.34 -27.43 -2.69
CA GLU A 578 -3.73 -26.15 -2.29
C GLU A 578 -4.53 -24.91 -2.75
N PHE A 579 -5.36 -25.07 -3.77
CA PHE A 579 -6.22 -24.04 -4.33
C PHE A 579 -7.60 -23.93 -3.67
N GLY A 580 -7.85 -24.72 -2.61
CA GLY A 580 -9.15 -24.82 -1.95
C GLY A 580 -10.23 -25.54 -2.79
N VAL A 581 -9.83 -26.34 -3.79
CA VAL A 581 -10.74 -27.17 -4.60
C VAL A 581 -11.02 -28.47 -3.86
N ILE A 582 -12.25 -28.60 -3.38
CA ILE A 582 -12.77 -29.78 -2.72
C ILE A 582 -13.35 -30.72 -3.77
N LYS A 583 -12.95 -31.99 -3.75
CA LYS A 583 -13.48 -33.05 -4.63
C LYS A 583 -14.15 -34.14 -3.81
N GLY A 584 -15.40 -34.45 -4.14
CA GLY A 584 -16.12 -35.58 -3.55
C GLY A 584 -15.62 -36.90 -4.12
N VAL A 585 -15.22 -37.83 -3.25
CA VAL A 585 -14.69 -39.14 -3.62
C VAL A 585 -15.74 -40.22 -3.44
N SER A 586 -16.32 -40.34 -2.24
CA SER A 586 -17.34 -41.33 -1.91
C SER A 586 -18.34 -40.78 -0.89
N GLY A 587 -19.52 -41.41 -0.80
CA GLY A 587 -20.61 -40.93 0.04
C GLY A 587 -20.24 -40.87 1.53
N GLY A 588 -20.54 -39.76 2.20
CA GLY A 588 -20.20 -39.54 3.60
C GLY A 588 -20.03 -38.07 3.97
N THR A 589 -19.47 -37.81 5.15
CA THR A 589 -19.17 -36.44 5.61
C THR A 589 -17.70 -36.34 6.02
N ALA A 590 -16.99 -35.37 5.44
CA ALA A 590 -15.62 -34.98 5.74
C ALA A 590 -15.58 -33.56 6.32
N ILE A 591 -14.48 -33.22 7.00
CA ILE A 591 -14.16 -31.88 7.50
C ILE A 591 -12.95 -31.39 6.72
N ILE A 592 -13.08 -30.21 6.12
CA ILE A 592 -12.01 -29.52 5.40
C ILE A 592 -11.52 -28.37 6.27
N THR A 593 -10.21 -28.29 6.50
CA THR A 593 -9.58 -27.30 7.40
C THR A 593 -8.55 -26.47 6.64
N ALA A 594 -8.62 -25.15 6.78
CA ALA A 594 -7.60 -24.20 6.35
C ALA A 594 -6.76 -23.79 7.56
N THR A 595 -5.43 -23.81 7.45
CA THR A 595 -4.51 -23.44 8.52
C THR A 595 -3.43 -22.50 7.98
N ASN A 596 -3.16 -21.39 8.66
CA ASN A 596 -2.07 -20.49 8.28
C ASN A 596 -0.73 -20.87 8.94
N GLU A 597 0.35 -20.20 8.56
CA GLU A 597 1.71 -20.48 9.06
C GLU A 597 1.85 -20.23 10.56
N SER A 598 1.10 -19.28 11.10
CA SER A 598 0.99 -19.03 12.54
C SER A 598 0.10 -20.04 13.29
N GLY A 599 -0.42 -21.07 12.62
CA GLY A 599 -1.18 -22.16 13.22
C GLY A 599 -2.63 -21.82 13.60
N LYS A 600 -3.18 -20.70 13.12
CA LYS A 600 -4.61 -20.42 13.19
C LYS A 600 -5.35 -21.25 12.15
N SER A 601 -6.53 -21.74 12.51
CA SER A 601 -7.33 -22.59 11.62
C SER A 601 -8.81 -22.27 11.66
N GLU A 602 -9.49 -22.53 10.55
CA GLU A 602 -10.95 -22.59 10.44
C GLU A 602 -11.33 -23.80 9.58
N SER A 603 -12.54 -24.32 9.74
CA SER A 603 -12.99 -25.55 9.07
C SER A 603 -14.43 -25.47 8.57
N ILE A 604 -14.81 -26.39 7.67
CA ILE A 604 -16.19 -26.57 7.21
C ILE A 604 -16.51 -28.05 7.04
N TYR A 605 -17.80 -28.40 7.11
CA TYR A 605 -18.28 -29.74 6.78
C TYR A 605 -18.55 -29.88 5.27
N VAL A 606 -18.15 -31.02 4.70
CA VAL A 606 -18.47 -31.41 3.32
C VAL A 606 -19.23 -32.72 3.35
N THR A 607 -20.47 -32.71 2.89
CA THR A 607 -21.29 -33.91 2.71
C THR A 607 -21.28 -34.33 1.26
N VAL A 608 -20.91 -35.58 0.99
CA VAL A 608 -20.87 -36.19 -0.33
C VAL A 608 -22.04 -37.15 -0.47
N ASN A 609 -22.88 -36.92 -1.48
CA ASN A 609 -24.05 -37.74 -1.80
C ASN A 609 -23.81 -38.67 -2.99
#